data_AF-A0A3A0DZQ4-F1
#
_entry.id   AF-A0A3A0DZQ4-F1
#
_cell.length_a   1.000
_cell.length_b   1.000
_cell.length_c   1.000
_cell.angle_alpha   90.00
_cell.angle_beta   90.00
_cell.angle_gamma   90.00
#
_symmetry.space_group_name_H-M   'P 1'
#
loop_
_entity.id
_entity.type
_entity.pdbx_description
1 polymer ?
#
loop_
_entity_poly.entity_id
_entity_poly.type
_entity_poly.pdbx_seq_one_letter_code
_entity_poly.pdbx_strand_id
1 'polypeptide(L)'
;MKAGVKQVLVALCGAFFCNFTSTLAQTSQAQPSLAVLSLRAENDTLKDEAAKLTAQLHAEFQRLQLFACLPPGEETRLPQTFDLHAQNERGAAIAAGRALSAKVVAFGRLQKNGQAYGIEIYLVHVASGQIVEHVREDFFGDFTELAHHLPALVKKLIGMTAQEAGPASFAKAFEGSAIAGKARSSS
;
A
#
# COMPACT_ATOMS: atom_id res chain seq x y z
N MET A 1 -23.78 77.17 -42.01
CA MET A 1 -23.03 78.25 -41.33
C MET A 1 -22.53 77.72 -39.99
N LYS A 2 -21.34 78.16 -39.59
CA LYS A 2 -20.49 77.65 -38.51
C LYS A 2 -21.04 77.90 -37.09
N ALA A 3 -20.41 77.19 -36.13
CA ALA A 3 -20.34 77.38 -34.67
C ALA A 3 -21.32 76.52 -33.84
N GLY A 4 -20.94 75.88 -32.73
CA GLY A 4 -19.68 75.89 -32.00
C GLY A 4 -19.72 74.97 -30.77
N VAL A 5 -18.57 74.31 -30.56
CA VAL A 5 -17.96 73.69 -29.37
C VAL A 5 -18.56 73.98 -27.97
N LYS A 6 -18.56 72.95 -27.11
CA LYS A 6 -18.13 72.84 -25.67
C LYS A 6 -19.14 71.98 -24.89
N GLN A 7 -18.84 71.07 -23.96
CA GLN A 7 -17.66 70.43 -23.37
C GLN A 7 -18.23 69.35 -22.40
N VAL A 8 -17.35 68.55 -21.75
CA VAL A 8 -17.54 67.84 -20.45
C VAL A 8 -18.26 66.47 -20.59
N LEU A 9 -17.85 65.30 -20.05
CA LEU A 9 -16.98 64.87 -18.93
C LEU A 9 -16.76 63.33 -19.07
N VAL A 10 -15.54 62.82 -18.81
CA VAL A 10 -15.18 61.66 -17.90
C VAL A 10 -15.97 60.34 -18.04
N ALA A 11 -15.44 59.12 -17.89
CA ALA A 11 -14.15 58.44 -17.75
C ALA A 11 -14.55 56.93 -17.67
N LEU A 12 -13.87 56.01 -18.35
CA LEU A 12 -12.79 55.18 -17.78
C LEU A 12 -13.27 54.26 -16.63
N CYS A 13 -13.57 53.00 -16.97
CA CYS A 13 -13.52 51.76 -16.16
C CYS A 13 -14.41 50.72 -16.85
N GLY A 14 -14.00 49.50 -17.17
CA GLY A 14 -12.75 48.79 -16.97
C GLY A 14 -12.95 47.45 -17.67
N ALA A 15 -12.34 47.29 -18.84
CA ALA A 15 -12.23 46.02 -19.52
C ALA A 15 -11.15 45.21 -18.80
N PHE A 16 -11.51 44.36 -17.84
CA PHE A 16 -10.62 43.34 -17.30
C PHE A 16 -11.43 42.21 -16.64
N PHE A 17 -12.31 41.59 -17.43
CA PHE A 17 -12.83 40.25 -17.08
C PHE A 17 -11.71 39.24 -17.36
N CYS A 18 -10.77 39.13 -16.41
CA CYS A 18 -9.84 38.02 -16.35
C CYS A 18 -10.63 36.74 -16.12
N ASN A 19 -10.82 35.96 -17.18
CA ASN A 19 -11.12 34.54 -17.12
C ASN A 19 -9.95 33.85 -16.40
N PHE A 20 -10.05 33.73 -15.08
CA PHE A 20 -9.13 32.95 -14.26
C PHE A 20 -9.70 31.53 -14.13
N THR A 21 -9.59 30.74 -15.19
CA THR A 21 -9.81 29.29 -15.13
C THR A 21 -8.66 28.67 -14.35
N SER A 22 -8.83 28.56 -13.04
CA SER A 22 -7.94 27.78 -12.17
C SER A 22 -8.17 26.30 -12.44
N THR A 23 -7.37 25.72 -13.33
CA THR A 23 -7.22 24.27 -13.43
C THR A 23 -6.46 23.79 -12.20
N LEU A 24 -7.17 23.40 -11.15
CA LEU A 24 -6.59 22.66 -10.04
C LEU A 24 -6.17 21.29 -10.58
N ALA A 25 -4.87 21.11 -10.77
CA ALA A 25 -4.28 19.79 -10.95
C ALA A 25 -4.49 19.01 -9.65
N GLN A 26 -5.59 18.25 -9.57
CA GLN A 26 -5.73 17.18 -8.59
C GLN A 26 -4.61 16.18 -8.87
N THR A 27 -3.53 16.26 -8.10
CA THR A 27 -2.61 15.16 -7.94
C THR A 27 -3.41 13.99 -7.34
N SER A 28 -4.01 13.18 -8.22
CA SER A 28 -4.49 11.85 -7.86
C SER A 28 -3.26 11.12 -7.32
N GLN A 29 -3.11 11.07 -6.00
CA GLN A 29 -2.05 10.30 -5.37
C GLN A 29 -2.32 8.85 -5.78
N ALA A 30 -1.55 8.38 -6.77
CA ALA A 30 -1.64 7.02 -7.26
C ALA A 30 -1.45 6.08 -6.07
N GLN A 31 -2.44 5.23 -5.83
CA GLN A 31 -2.44 4.26 -4.74
C GLN A 31 -1.13 3.47 -4.77
N PRO A 32 -0.49 3.22 -3.61
CA PRO A 32 0.75 2.44 -3.59
C PRO A 32 0.48 1.03 -4.13
N SER A 33 1.38 0.52 -4.98
CA SER A 33 1.28 -0.85 -5.50
C SER A 33 1.59 -1.86 -4.40
N LEU A 34 0.73 -2.88 -4.28
CA LEU A 34 0.85 -3.95 -3.28
C LEU A 34 0.98 -5.31 -3.95
N ALA A 35 2.04 -6.03 -3.64
CA ALA A 35 2.16 -7.45 -3.95
C ALA A 35 1.80 -8.28 -2.72
N VAL A 36 0.92 -9.27 -2.88
CA VAL A 36 0.61 -10.26 -1.86
C VAL A 36 1.32 -11.54 -2.25
N LEU A 37 2.30 -11.96 -1.44
CA LEU A 37 3.05 -13.20 -1.65
C LEU A 37 2.36 -14.37 -0.97
N SER A 38 2.62 -15.58 -1.48
CA SER A 38 2.13 -16.82 -0.88
C SER A 38 2.53 -16.94 0.58
N LEU A 39 1.52 -17.16 1.43
CA LEU A 39 1.72 -17.48 2.83
C LEU A 39 2.48 -18.81 2.94
N ARG A 40 3.52 -18.81 3.75
CA ARG A 40 4.32 -20.00 4.02
C ARG A 40 3.56 -20.92 4.97
N ALA A 41 3.29 -22.13 4.51
CA ALA A 41 2.85 -23.21 5.38
C ALA A 41 4.02 -23.74 6.23
N GLU A 42 3.80 -23.97 7.51
CA GLU A 42 4.78 -24.61 8.40
C GLU A 42 5.11 -26.05 7.97
N ASN A 43 4.13 -26.75 7.41
CA ASN A 43 4.27 -28.13 6.95
C ASN A 43 3.44 -28.37 5.68
N ASP A 44 3.70 -29.50 5.01
CA ASP A 44 3.07 -29.82 3.73
C ASP A 44 1.54 -29.95 3.80
N THR A 45 0.99 -30.32 4.96
CA THR A 45 -0.45 -30.49 5.14
C THR A 45 -1.23 -29.18 5.12
N LEU A 46 -0.55 -28.07 5.42
CA LEU A 46 -1.15 -26.73 5.44
C LEU A 46 -0.99 -25.97 4.12
N LYS A 47 -0.34 -26.54 3.10
CA LYS A 47 -0.05 -25.84 1.82
C LYS A 47 -1.32 -25.37 1.12
N ASP A 48 -2.32 -26.23 1.01
CA ASP A 48 -3.59 -25.88 0.36
C ASP A 48 -4.36 -24.82 1.15
N GLU A 49 -4.30 -24.90 2.48
CA GLU A 49 -4.93 -23.94 3.39
C GLU A 49 -4.24 -22.57 3.29
N ALA A 50 -2.90 -22.54 3.28
CA ALA A 50 -2.13 -21.33 3.09
C ALA A 50 -2.38 -20.67 1.73
N ALA A 51 -2.50 -21.46 0.65
CA ALA A 51 -2.83 -20.95 -0.69
C ALA A 51 -4.24 -20.33 -0.73
N LYS A 52 -5.24 -21.00 -0.15
CA LYS A 52 -6.60 -20.47 -0.02
C LYS A 52 -6.63 -19.18 0.80
N LEU A 53 -5.91 -19.14 1.91
CA LEU A 53 -5.83 -17.98 2.79
C LEU A 53 -5.10 -16.81 2.11
N THR A 54 -4.08 -17.09 1.31
CA THR A 54 -3.40 -16.08 0.47
C THR A 54 -4.34 -15.48 -0.55
N ALA A 55 -5.11 -16.31 -1.28
CA ALA A 55 -6.08 -15.83 -2.26
C ALA A 55 -7.15 -14.96 -1.60
N GLN A 56 -7.59 -15.34 -0.40
CA GLN A 56 -8.56 -14.53 0.35
C GLN A 56 -7.95 -13.23 0.88
N LEU A 57 -6.71 -13.26 1.37
CA LEU A 57 -5.98 -12.06 1.80
C LEU A 57 -5.86 -11.06 0.66
N HIS A 58 -5.52 -11.55 -0.53
CA HIS A 58 -5.47 -10.75 -1.75
C HIS A 58 -6.84 -10.12 -2.08
N ALA A 59 -7.91 -10.92 -2.06
CA ALA A 59 -9.26 -10.43 -2.29
C ALA A 59 -9.68 -9.34 -1.29
N GLU A 60 -9.32 -9.47 -0.01
CA GLU A 60 -9.61 -8.47 1.02
C GLU A 60 -8.87 -7.16 0.79
N PHE A 61 -7.58 -7.19 0.42
CA PHE A 61 -6.85 -5.98 0.07
C PHE A 61 -7.44 -5.30 -1.17
N GLN A 62 -7.81 -6.07 -2.19
CA GLN A 62 -8.46 -5.56 -3.39
C GLN A 62 -9.82 -4.92 -3.07
N ARG A 63 -10.62 -5.55 -2.20
CA ARG A 63 -11.93 -5.05 -1.75
C ARG A 63 -11.83 -3.70 -1.04
N LEU A 64 -10.76 -3.48 -0.28
CA LEU A 64 -10.54 -2.24 0.47
C LEU A 64 -10.09 -1.06 -0.40
N GLN A 65 -9.55 -1.32 -1.60
CA GLN A 65 -9.11 -0.30 -2.56
C GLN A 65 -8.13 0.74 -1.97
N LEU A 66 -7.34 0.37 -0.97
CA LEU A 66 -6.30 1.23 -0.38
C LEU A 66 -4.98 1.13 -1.18
N PHE A 67 -4.79 0.03 -1.89
CA PHE A 67 -3.60 -0.27 -2.66
C PHE A 67 -3.97 -0.65 -4.10
N ALA A 68 -3.06 -0.37 -5.03
CA ALA A 68 -3.11 -0.97 -6.36
C ALA A 68 -2.55 -2.40 -6.27
N CYS A 69 -3.42 -3.37 -5.95
CA CYS A 69 -3.03 -4.77 -5.82
C CYS A 69 -2.59 -5.37 -7.16
N LEU A 70 -1.40 -5.97 -7.19
CA LEU A 70 -0.94 -6.78 -8.31
C LEU A 70 -1.82 -8.04 -8.44
N PRO A 71 -2.00 -8.63 -9.63
CA PRO A 71 -2.73 -9.88 -9.79
C PRO A 71 -2.18 -11.01 -8.90
N PRO A 72 -3.03 -11.97 -8.48
CA PRO A 72 -2.56 -13.12 -7.72
C PRO A 72 -1.64 -14.00 -8.57
N GLY A 73 -0.64 -14.62 -7.95
CA GLY A 73 0.29 -15.54 -8.64
C GLY A 73 1.39 -14.86 -9.46
N GLU A 74 1.50 -13.52 -9.44
CA GLU A 74 2.58 -12.76 -10.09
C GLU A 74 3.98 -13.19 -9.61
N GLU A 75 4.09 -13.76 -8.43
CA GLU A 75 5.31 -14.41 -7.91
C GLU A 75 5.84 -15.53 -8.81
N THR A 76 5.02 -16.14 -9.67
CA THR A 76 5.47 -17.14 -10.67
C THR A 76 6.40 -16.53 -11.72
N ARG A 77 6.36 -15.20 -11.88
CA ARG A 77 7.27 -14.45 -12.76
C ARG A 77 8.65 -14.23 -12.11
N LEU A 78 8.78 -14.48 -10.81
CA LEU A 78 10.06 -14.40 -10.13
C LEU A 78 10.96 -15.54 -10.62
N PRO A 79 12.26 -15.29 -10.80
CA PRO A 79 13.21 -16.34 -11.09
C PRO A 79 13.16 -17.45 -10.02
N GLN A 80 13.35 -18.72 -10.42
CA GLN A 80 13.39 -19.86 -9.48
C GLN A 80 14.50 -19.76 -8.42
N THR A 81 15.43 -18.81 -8.57
CA THR A 81 16.44 -18.48 -7.56
C THR A 81 15.88 -17.71 -6.36
N PHE A 82 14.64 -17.20 -6.45
CA PHE A 82 13.94 -16.60 -5.33
C PHE A 82 13.34 -17.66 -4.43
N ASP A 83 14.06 -18.00 -3.38
CA ASP A 83 13.49 -18.78 -2.29
C ASP A 83 12.74 -17.85 -1.32
N LEU A 84 11.44 -17.69 -1.55
CA LEU A 84 10.53 -16.95 -0.67
C LEU A 84 10.40 -17.58 0.73
N HIS A 85 10.86 -18.82 0.90
CA HIS A 85 10.83 -19.57 2.15
C HIS A 85 12.22 -19.73 2.77
N ALA A 86 13.21 -18.97 2.29
CA ALA A 86 14.55 -18.93 2.88
C ALA A 86 14.51 -18.48 4.35
N GLN A 87 15.59 -18.75 5.10
CA GLN A 87 15.71 -18.29 6.50
C GLN A 87 15.59 -16.77 6.65
N ASN A 88 15.90 -16.00 5.60
CA ASN A 88 15.71 -14.56 5.54
C ASN A 88 14.45 -14.19 4.75
N GLU A 89 13.29 -14.63 5.25
CA GLU A 89 11.97 -14.43 4.62
C GLU A 89 11.68 -12.96 4.30
N ARG A 90 11.99 -12.04 5.22
CA ARG A 90 11.84 -10.59 4.98
C ARG A 90 12.71 -10.11 3.80
N GLY A 91 13.97 -10.54 3.75
CA GLY A 91 14.87 -10.18 2.66
C GLY A 91 14.37 -10.69 1.31
N ALA A 92 13.89 -11.93 1.28
CA ALA A 92 13.30 -12.54 0.10
C ALA A 92 12.04 -11.78 -0.34
N ALA A 93 11.14 -11.43 0.58
CA ALA A 93 9.94 -10.65 0.31
C ALA A 93 10.24 -9.25 -0.25
N ILE A 94 11.24 -8.54 0.30
CA ILE A 94 11.66 -7.24 -0.23
C ILE A 94 12.20 -7.38 -1.65
N ALA A 95 13.06 -8.37 -1.88
CA ALA A 95 13.65 -8.60 -3.19
C ALA A 95 12.57 -8.98 -4.23
N ALA A 96 11.59 -9.81 -3.84
CA ALA A 96 10.43 -10.15 -4.64
C ALA A 96 9.59 -8.91 -4.97
N GLY A 97 9.31 -8.06 -3.97
CA GLY A 97 8.63 -6.78 -4.19
C GLY A 97 9.32 -5.88 -5.20
N ARG A 98 10.65 -5.80 -5.15
CA ARG A 98 11.44 -5.03 -6.16
C ARG A 98 11.30 -5.62 -7.55
N ALA A 99 11.42 -6.94 -7.68
CA ALA A 99 11.29 -7.63 -8.96
C ALA A 99 9.87 -7.45 -9.56
N LEU A 100 8.84 -7.40 -8.71
CA LEU A 100 7.45 -7.15 -9.11
C LEU A 100 7.10 -5.66 -9.24
N SER A 101 8.04 -4.74 -9.00
CA SER A 101 7.77 -3.29 -8.97
C SER A 101 6.66 -2.87 -7.97
N ALA A 102 6.50 -3.63 -6.90
CA ALA A 102 5.60 -3.31 -5.81
C ALA A 102 6.24 -2.31 -4.84
N LYS A 103 5.48 -1.31 -4.39
CA LYS A 103 5.93 -0.38 -3.33
C LYS A 103 5.80 -1.00 -1.95
N VAL A 104 4.81 -1.87 -1.77
CA VAL A 104 4.52 -2.57 -0.53
C VAL A 104 4.37 -4.07 -0.82
N VAL A 105 4.82 -4.90 0.11
CA VAL A 105 4.66 -6.35 0.03
C VAL A 105 3.98 -6.85 1.30
N ALA A 106 2.95 -7.68 1.13
CA ALA A 106 2.38 -8.50 2.19
C ALA A 106 2.91 -9.93 2.06
N PHE A 107 3.42 -10.48 3.16
CA PHE A 107 3.86 -11.88 3.24
C PHE A 107 3.63 -12.40 4.66
N GLY A 108 3.72 -13.70 4.86
CA GLY A 108 3.43 -14.26 6.16
C GLY A 108 3.50 -15.77 6.23
N ARG A 109 3.07 -16.29 7.37
CA ARG A 109 3.17 -17.71 7.72
C ARG A 109 1.84 -18.20 8.30
N LEU A 110 1.54 -19.45 7.99
CA LEU A 110 0.45 -20.22 8.57
C LEU A 110 1.04 -21.45 9.25
N GLN A 111 0.78 -21.57 10.55
CA GLN A 111 1.23 -22.68 11.39
C GLN A 111 0.02 -23.32 12.06
N LYS A 112 0.14 -24.60 12.47
CA LYS A 112 -0.95 -25.30 13.17
C LYS A 112 -0.39 -26.06 14.36
N ASN A 113 -0.76 -25.59 15.55
CA ASN A 113 -0.33 -26.14 16.82
C ASN A 113 -1.51 -26.85 17.49
N GLY A 114 -1.63 -28.16 17.26
CA GLY A 114 -2.76 -28.95 17.74
C GLY A 114 -4.07 -28.53 17.07
N GLN A 115 -4.96 -27.90 17.83
CA GLN A 115 -6.27 -27.40 17.33
C GLN A 115 -6.25 -25.90 17.00
N ALA A 116 -5.13 -25.21 17.22
CA ALA A 116 -5.02 -23.78 16.95
C ALA A 116 -4.25 -23.52 15.65
N TYR A 117 -4.75 -22.58 14.86
CA TYR A 117 -4.04 -21.99 13.73
C TYR A 117 -3.30 -20.74 14.19
N GLY A 118 -1.99 -20.69 14.01
CA GLY A 118 -1.24 -19.45 14.14
C GLY A 118 -1.11 -18.79 12.77
N ILE A 119 -1.53 -17.54 12.67
CA ILE A 119 -1.34 -16.73 11.47
C ILE A 119 -0.45 -15.54 11.80
N GLU A 120 0.53 -15.31 10.95
CA GLU A 120 1.43 -14.17 11.07
C GLU A 120 1.57 -13.49 9.72
N ILE A 121 1.22 -12.21 9.62
CA ILE A 121 1.27 -11.43 8.38
C ILE A 121 2.07 -10.17 8.64
N TYR A 122 2.99 -9.88 7.71
CA TYR A 122 3.82 -8.70 7.67
C TYR A 122 3.47 -7.85 6.46
N LEU A 123 3.48 -6.55 6.64
CA LEU A 123 3.40 -5.57 5.58
C LEU A 123 4.71 -4.77 5.56
N VAL A 124 5.44 -4.81 4.45
CA VAL A 124 6.77 -4.21 4.34
C VAL A 124 6.83 -3.20 3.22
N HIS A 125 7.43 -2.05 3.50
CA HIS A 125 7.71 -1.03 2.49
C HIS A 125 9.03 -1.36 1.77
N VAL A 126 8.95 -1.64 0.46
CA VAL A 126 10.03 -2.26 -0.33
C VAL A 126 11.27 -1.38 -0.45
N ALA A 127 11.09 -0.07 -0.57
CA ALA A 127 12.20 0.86 -0.72
C ALA A 127 13.03 0.96 0.58
N SER A 128 12.34 1.12 1.71
CA SER A 128 13.00 1.25 3.03
C SER A 128 13.38 -0.08 3.67
N GLY A 129 12.73 -1.19 3.28
CA GLY A 129 12.84 -2.49 3.94
C GLY A 129 12.21 -2.53 5.34
N GLN A 130 11.53 -1.47 5.78
CA GLN A 130 10.89 -1.41 7.09
C GLN A 130 9.54 -2.13 7.08
N ILE A 131 9.26 -2.83 8.18
CA ILE A 131 7.92 -3.36 8.46
C ILE A 131 7.04 -2.17 8.80
N VAL A 132 6.00 -1.99 7.99
CA VAL A 132 4.96 -0.97 8.17
C VAL A 132 4.01 -1.43 9.25
N GLU A 133 3.58 -2.69 9.16
CA GLU A 133 2.73 -3.33 10.15
C GLU A 133 2.95 -4.86 10.18
N HIS A 134 2.61 -5.47 11.31
CA HIS A 134 2.70 -6.89 11.58
C HIS A 134 1.54 -7.30 12.49
N VAL A 135 0.84 -8.35 12.08
CA VAL A 135 -0.22 -8.97 12.89
C VAL A 135 0.15 -10.42 13.11
N ARG A 136 0.07 -10.86 14.36
CA ARG A 136 0.17 -12.26 14.76
C ARG A 136 -1.01 -12.62 15.64
N GLU A 137 -1.78 -13.63 15.23
CA GLU A 137 -2.91 -14.14 16.00
C GLU A 137 -2.91 -15.66 16.01
N ASP A 138 -3.25 -16.23 17.17
CA ASP A 138 -3.55 -17.64 17.31
C ASP A 138 -5.07 -17.80 17.36
N PHE A 139 -5.62 -18.61 16.47
CA PHE A 139 -7.04 -18.82 16.26
C PHE A 139 -7.41 -20.27 16.61
N PHE A 140 -8.37 -20.44 17.52
CA PHE A 140 -8.90 -21.76 17.88
C PHE A 140 -10.16 -22.02 17.06
N GLY A 141 -10.13 -23.06 16.24
CA GLY A 141 -11.25 -23.40 15.38
C GLY A 141 -10.81 -24.11 14.10
N ASP A 142 -11.72 -24.21 13.15
CA ASP A 142 -11.41 -24.78 11.85
C ASP A 142 -10.89 -23.73 10.85
N PHE A 143 -10.43 -24.21 9.69
CA PHE A 143 -9.93 -23.33 8.63
C PHE A 143 -11.02 -22.39 8.08
N THR A 144 -12.27 -22.83 8.04
CA THR A 144 -13.38 -22.03 7.51
C THR A 144 -13.69 -20.85 8.42
N GLU A 145 -13.66 -21.06 9.74
CA GLU A 145 -13.79 -20.00 10.74
C GLU A 145 -12.60 -19.02 10.69
N LEU A 146 -11.37 -19.53 10.54
CA LEU A 146 -10.19 -18.68 10.34
C LEU A 146 -10.32 -17.80 9.08
N ALA A 147 -10.75 -18.41 7.97
CA ALA A 147 -11.02 -17.68 6.73
C ALA A 147 -12.06 -16.58 6.95
N HIS A 148 -13.15 -16.85 7.68
CA HIS A 148 -14.14 -15.81 8.01
C HIS A 148 -13.61 -14.71 8.94
N HIS A 149 -12.58 -14.99 9.75
CA HIS A 149 -11.92 -14.00 10.62
C HIS A 149 -10.91 -13.12 9.86
N LEU A 150 -10.41 -13.57 8.71
CA LEU A 150 -9.39 -12.86 7.92
C LEU A 150 -9.71 -11.39 7.61
N PRO A 151 -10.95 -10.98 7.24
CA PRO A 151 -11.26 -9.57 7.01
C PRO A 151 -11.02 -8.68 8.24
N ALA A 152 -11.19 -9.22 9.45
CA ALA A 152 -10.88 -8.50 10.69
C ALA A 152 -9.36 -8.36 10.89
N LEU A 153 -8.59 -9.40 10.57
CA LEU A 153 -7.13 -9.36 10.58
C LEU A 153 -6.57 -8.32 9.61
N VAL A 154 -7.10 -8.26 8.39
CA VAL A 154 -6.67 -7.27 7.39
C VAL A 154 -6.96 -5.85 7.85
N LYS A 155 -8.12 -5.62 8.48
CA LYS A 155 -8.44 -4.31 9.09
C LYS A 155 -7.47 -3.93 10.21
N LYS A 156 -7.02 -4.88 11.02
CA LYS A 156 -5.97 -4.63 12.03
C LYS A 156 -4.64 -4.28 11.36
N LEU A 157 -4.24 -5.04 10.35
CA LEU A 157 -2.98 -4.88 9.62
C LEU A 157 -2.85 -3.52 8.90
N ILE A 158 -3.97 -2.92 8.49
CA ILE A 158 -4.00 -1.57 7.88
C ILE A 158 -4.34 -0.46 8.89
N GLY A 159 -4.44 -0.79 10.19
CA GLY A 159 -4.68 0.19 11.24
C GLY A 159 -6.10 0.75 11.29
N MET A 160 -7.08 0.03 10.74
CA MET A 160 -8.50 0.40 10.76
C MET A 160 -9.23 -0.02 12.05
N THR A 161 -8.55 -0.69 12.99
CA THR A 161 -9.09 -0.95 14.33
C THR A 161 -8.67 0.16 15.30
N ALA A 162 -9.65 0.70 16.02
CA ALA A 162 -9.51 1.84 16.93
C ALA A 162 -8.62 1.52 18.15
N GLN A 163 -7.30 1.54 17.99
CA GLN A 163 -6.32 1.96 18.99
C GLN A 163 -4.94 2.01 18.29
N GLU A 164 -4.50 3.22 17.89
CA GLU A 164 -3.16 3.57 17.38
C GLU A 164 -2.48 2.66 16.33
N ALA A 165 -2.82 2.85 15.04
CA ALA A 165 -1.86 2.94 13.91
C ALA A 165 -2.61 3.24 12.59
N GLY A 166 -3.43 4.30 12.54
CA GLY A 166 -4.14 4.66 11.30
C GLY A 166 -3.21 5.03 10.11
N PRO A 167 -3.75 5.30 8.91
CA PRO A 167 -2.99 5.58 7.67
C PRO A 167 -1.99 6.74 7.73
N ALA A 168 -1.94 7.48 8.84
CA ALA A 168 -0.91 8.46 9.15
C ALA A 168 0.48 7.83 9.40
N SER A 169 0.56 6.59 9.93
CA SER A 169 1.84 5.86 10.05
C SER A 169 2.38 5.45 8.67
N PHE A 170 1.48 5.04 7.77
CA PHE A 170 1.78 4.80 6.36
C PHE A 170 2.34 6.07 5.70
N ALA A 171 1.64 7.22 5.80
CA ALA A 171 2.10 8.48 5.21
C ALA A 171 3.51 8.89 5.70
N LYS A 172 3.78 8.75 7.01
CA LYS A 172 5.09 9.07 7.60
C LYS A 172 6.22 8.15 7.12
N ALA A 173 5.94 6.86 6.88
CA ALA A 173 6.90 5.90 6.33
C ALA A 173 7.26 6.19 4.86
N PHE A 174 6.34 6.78 4.10
CA PHE A 174 6.58 7.19 2.70
C PHE A 174 7.30 8.55 2.59
N GLU A 175 7.09 9.48 3.53
CA GLU A 175 7.74 10.81 3.52
C GLU A 175 9.23 10.78 3.91
N GLY A 176 9.67 9.80 4.71
CA GLY A 176 11.06 9.68 5.16
C GLY A 176 12.10 9.35 4.07
N SER A 177 11.67 8.93 2.87
CA SER A 177 12.59 8.53 1.78
C SER A 177 12.97 9.66 0.82
N ALA A 178 12.39 10.85 0.95
CA ALA A 178 12.63 11.97 0.02
C ALA A 178 13.75 12.95 0.45
N ILE A 179 14.37 12.75 1.62
CA ILE A 179 15.33 13.71 2.23
C ILE A 179 16.75 13.16 2.40
N ALA A 180 17.22 12.31 1.48
CA ALA A 180 18.63 11.86 1.45
C ALA A 180 19.38 12.30 0.17
N GLY A 181 18.99 13.44 -0.41
CA GLY A 181 19.53 13.93 -1.68
C GLY A 181 19.85 15.42 -1.66
N LYS A 182 20.55 15.94 -0.64
CA LYS A 182 21.19 17.26 -0.77
C LYS A 182 22.40 17.43 0.13
N ALA A 183 23.46 17.94 -0.50
CA ALA A 183 24.68 18.53 0.08
C ALA A 183 25.81 17.58 0.51
N ARG A 184 26.66 17.19 -0.46
CA ARG A 184 28.11 17.35 -0.32
C ARG A 184 28.68 18.02 -1.57
N SER A 185 28.77 19.33 -1.50
CA SER A 185 29.61 20.21 -2.32
C SER A 185 30.26 21.18 -1.32
N SER A 186 31.51 21.57 -1.58
CA SER A 186 32.46 22.34 -0.75
C SER A 186 33.13 21.51 0.35
N SER A 187 34.45 21.47 0.51
CA SER A 187 35.58 22.21 -0.09
C SER A 187 36.83 21.35 -0.09
#